data_AF-A0A7Y8F709-F1
#
_entry.id   AF-A0A7Y8F709-F1
#
_cell.length_a   1.000
_cell.length_b   1.000
_cell.length_c   1.000
_cell.angle_alpha   90.00
_cell.angle_beta   90.00
_cell.angle_gamma   90.00
#
_symmetry.space_group_name_H-M   'P 1'
#
loop_
_entity.id
_entity.type
_entity.pdbx_description
1 polymer ?
#
loop_
_entity_poly.entity_id
_entity_poly.type
_entity_poly.pdbx_seq_one_letter_code
_entity_poly.pdbx_strand_id
1 'polypeptide(L)'
;GVYFAEIGTSRAGGGNATLYDLESVQVLRGPQGTLFGRNNTGGAVLITPAAPTDVLEGYVNGRLGDYALKDLEGAFNLPLGDKAALRLAGRVTERDGYFRSVATGQRSYDINNQNLRASLRWTPNDVFTSTTIATWLEADEAGSMLKPT
;
A
#
# COMPACT_ATOMS: atom_id res chain seq x y z
N GLY A 1 -0.69 -15.72 6.54
CA GLY A 1 -1.59 -14.56 6.41
C GLY A 1 -0.80 -13.33 6.05
N VAL A 2 -1.45 -12.31 5.51
CA VAL A 2 -0.85 -10.99 5.26
C VAL A 2 -1.53 -9.98 6.19
N TYR A 3 -0.72 -9.17 6.86
CA TYR A 3 -1.15 -8.15 7.80
C TYR A 3 -0.61 -6.82 7.35
N PHE A 4 -1.45 -5.80 7.30
CA PHE A 4 -1.05 -4.42 7.05
C PHE A 4 -1.40 -3.59 8.27
N ALA A 5 -0.41 -2.90 8.84
CA ALA A 5 -0.58 -2.16 10.09
C ALA A 5 -1.27 -3.02 11.18
N GLU A 6 -0.80 -4.26 11.36
CA GLU A 6 -1.31 -5.26 12.32
C GLU A 6 -2.72 -5.80 12.04
N ILE A 7 -3.43 -5.25 11.05
CA ILE A 7 -4.77 -5.70 10.66
C ILE A 7 -4.65 -6.75 9.56
N GLY A 8 -5.30 -7.89 9.75
CA GLY A 8 -5.35 -8.96 8.75
C GLY A 8 -6.07 -8.50 7.48
N THR A 9 -5.41 -8.56 6.33
CA THR A 9 -6.02 -8.15 5.06
C THR A 9 -6.66 -9.36 4.38
N SER A 10 -7.85 -9.18 3.80
CA SER A 10 -8.45 -10.20 2.95
C SER A 10 -7.61 -10.37 1.68
N ARG A 11 -7.43 -11.61 1.20
CA ARG A 11 -6.62 -11.94 0.01
C ARG A 11 -7.13 -11.31 -1.29
N ALA A 12 -8.26 -10.58 -1.25
CA ALA A 12 -9.04 -10.15 -2.41
C ALA A 12 -8.78 -8.70 -2.86
N GLY A 13 -8.09 -7.87 -2.08
CA GLY A 13 -7.71 -6.51 -2.49
C GLY A 13 -6.25 -6.48 -2.94
N GLY A 14 -6.02 -6.39 -4.25
CA GLY A 14 -4.72 -6.35 -4.95
C GLY A 14 -3.48 -6.17 -4.06
N GLY A 15 -2.66 -7.21 -3.96
CA GLY A 15 -1.45 -7.24 -3.11
C GLY A 15 -0.37 -6.20 -3.43
N ASN A 16 -0.57 -5.37 -4.46
CA ASN A 16 0.32 -4.25 -4.83
C ASN A 16 -0.19 -2.89 -4.33
N ALA A 17 -1.45 -2.79 -3.92
CA ALA A 17 -2.09 -1.51 -3.63
C ALA A 17 -1.71 -0.91 -2.27
N THR A 18 -0.93 -1.62 -1.45
CA THR A 18 -0.49 -1.18 -0.12
C THR A 18 1.03 -1.11 0.04
N LEU A 19 1.80 -1.42 -1.02
CA LEU A 19 3.26 -1.49 -0.98
C LEU A 19 3.91 -0.16 -1.40
N TYR A 20 3.66 0.89 -0.62
CA TYR A 20 4.32 2.18 -0.74
C TYR A 20 4.49 2.79 0.63
N ASP A 21 5.53 3.62 0.78
CA ASP A 21 5.85 4.30 2.03
C ASP A 21 5.89 3.32 3.23
N LEU A 22 6.76 2.32 3.13
CA LEU A 22 6.86 1.25 4.12
C LEU A 22 8.05 1.48 5.05
N GLU A 23 7.85 1.18 6.34
CA GLU A 23 8.93 1.11 7.31
C GLU A 23 9.61 -0.27 7.27
N SER A 24 8.81 -1.33 7.25
CA SER A 24 9.36 -2.70 7.21
C SER A 24 8.38 -3.72 6.63
N VAL A 25 8.95 -4.82 6.14
CA VAL A 25 8.23 -6.04 5.77
C VAL A 25 8.88 -7.21 6.50
N GLN A 26 8.11 -7.90 7.34
CA GLN A 26 8.60 -8.99 8.18
C GLN A 26 7.93 -10.30 7.79
N VAL A 27 8.72 -11.38 7.72
CA VAL A 27 8.22 -12.72 7.36
C VAL A 27 8.45 -13.68 8.52
N LEU A 28 7.36 -14.16 9.10
CA LEU A 28 7.34 -15.15 10.16
C LEU A 28 7.11 -16.53 9.54
N ARG A 29 8.14 -17.39 9.64
CA ARG A 29 8.08 -18.77 9.14
C ARG A 29 7.43 -19.69 10.17
N GLY A 30 6.59 -20.61 9.70
CA GLY A 30 5.93 -21.62 10.53
C GLY A 30 4.62 -21.15 11.17
N PRO A 31 3.81 -22.05 11.75
CA PRO A 31 2.47 -21.73 12.24
C PRO A 31 2.49 -20.67 13.35
N GLN A 32 1.73 -19.58 13.16
CA GLN A 32 1.61 -18.48 14.13
C GLN A 32 0.18 -18.42 14.72
N GLY A 33 -0.26 -19.51 15.33
CA GLY A 33 -1.65 -19.68 15.77
C GLY A 33 -2.07 -18.87 17.01
N THR A 34 -1.12 -18.49 17.87
CA THR A 34 -1.39 -17.75 19.12
C THR A 34 -1.51 -16.23 18.92
N LEU A 35 -0.73 -15.63 18.02
CA LEU A 35 -0.69 -14.18 17.79
C LEU A 35 -1.63 -13.71 16.67
N PHE A 36 -2.01 -14.58 15.72
CA PHE A 36 -2.63 -14.14 14.47
C PHE A 36 -3.88 -14.93 14.01
N GLY A 37 -4.41 -15.83 14.87
CA GLY A 37 -5.68 -16.52 14.65
C GLY A 37 -5.64 -17.72 13.69
N ARG A 38 -6.79 -18.39 13.53
CA ARG A 38 -6.96 -19.77 12.99
C ARG A 38 -6.64 -19.99 11.50
N ASN A 39 -6.02 -19.05 10.79
CA ASN A 39 -5.79 -19.15 9.34
C ASN A 39 -4.32 -19.03 8.88
N ASN A 40 -3.35 -19.22 9.78
CA ASN A 40 -1.91 -19.09 9.50
C ASN A 40 -1.12 -20.40 9.71
N THR A 41 -1.52 -21.48 9.03
CA THR A 41 -0.79 -22.77 9.05
C THR A 41 0.58 -22.72 8.37
N GLY A 42 0.80 -21.77 7.45
CA GLY A 42 2.08 -21.61 6.73
C GLY A 42 3.00 -20.48 7.22
N GLY A 43 2.55 -19.64 8.17
CA GLY A 43 3.26 -18.42 8.59
C GLY A 43 2.52 -17.12 8.29
N ALA A 44 3.19 -16.00 8.53
CA ALA A 44 2.64 -14.65 8.39
C ALA A 44 3.63 -13.66 7.77
N VAL A 45 3.10 -12.73 6.96
CA VAL A 45 3.83 -11.58 6.43
C VAL A 45 3.20 -10.33 7.04
N LEU A 46 4.02 -9.52 7.71
CA LEU A 46 3.61 -8.25 8.30
C LEU A 46 4.19 -7.11 7.46
N ILE A 47 3.34 -6.20 7.03
CA ILE A 47 3.69 -5.00 6.27
C ILE A 47 3.39 -3.81 7.18
N THR A 48 4.43 -3.08 7.55
CA THR A 48 4.32 -1.93 8.46
C THR A 48 4.52 -0.64 7.65
N PRO A 49 3.51 0.24 7.56
CA PRO A 49 3.67 1.54 6.93
C PRO A 49 4.57 2.46 7.75
N ALA A 50 5.23 3.42 7.11
CA ALA A 50 5.96 4.46 7.82
C ALA A 50 5.03 5.27 8.74
N ALA A 51 5.42 5.38 10.01
CA ALA A 51 4.68 6.13 11.01
C ALA A 51 4.97 7.65 10.93
N PRO A 52 4.04 8.51 11.36
CA PRO A 52 4.31 9.94 11.47
C PRO A 52 5.38 10.27 12.53
N THR A 53 6.41 11.01 12.15
CA THR A 53 7.56 11.36 13.01
C THR A 53 7.54 12.85 13.41
N ASP A 54 8.39 13.25 14.36
CA ASP A 54 8.55 14.66 14.78
C ASP A 54 9.51 15.46 13.88
N VAL A 55 9.90 14.90 12.73
CA VAL A 55 10.81 15.54 11.77
C VAL A 55 10.05 15.90 10.50
N LEU A 56 10.21 17.13 10.02
CA LEU A 56 9.70 17.52 8.71
C LEU A 56 10.54 16.83 7.63
N GLU A 57 9.93 15.88 6.91
CA GLU A 57 10.62 15.09 5.89
C GLU A 57 9.67 14.71 4.76
N GLY A 58 10.23 14.30 3.63
CA GLY A 58 9.43 13.79 2.53
C GLY A 58 10.31 13.31 1.40
N TYR A 59 9.70 12.57 0.49
CA TYR A 59 10.36 12.07 -0.71
C TYR A 59 9.38 11.96 -1.86
N VAL A 60 9.94 11.97 -3.07
CA VAL A 60 9.22 11.64 -4.31
C VAL A 60 10.11 10.73 -5.14
N ASN A 61 9.54 9.63 -5.62
CA ASN A 61 10.18 8.64 -6.46
C ASN A 61 9.38 8.50 -7.76
N GLY A 62 10.05 8.68 -8.90
CA GLY A 62 9.49 8.43 -10.22
C GLY A 62 10.16 7.23 -10.87
N ARG A 63 9.37 6.38 -11.53
CA ARG A 63 9.84 5.20 -12.26
C ARG A 63 9.17 5.16 -13.64
N LEU A 64 9.99 4.94 -14.66
CA LEU A 64 9.56 4.71 -16.04
C LEU A 64 10.08 3.34 -16.49
N GLY A 65 9.36 2.65 -17.37
CA GLY A 65 9.78 1.33 -17.84
C GLY A 65 8.98 0.81 -19.03
N ASP A 66 9.14 -0.50 -19.28
CA ASP A 66 8.49 -1.19 -20.40
C ASP A 66 6.96 -1.09 -20.34
N TYR A 67 6.33 -1.24 -21.52
CA TYR A 67 4.88 -1.13 -21.70
C TYR A 67 4.34 0.22 -21.23
N ALA A 68 5.08 1.29 -21.51
CA ALA A 68 4.74 2.65 -21.12
C ALA A 68 4.49 2.83 -19.61
N LEU A 69 5.18 2.05 -18.77
CA LEU A 69 5.07 2.16 -17.32
C LEU A 69 5.39 3.58 -16.86
N LYS A 70 4.47 4.16 -16.08
CA LYS A 70 4.65 5.39 -15.32
C LYS A 70 4.24 5.09 -13.88
N ASP A 71 5.17 5.26 -12.96
CA ASP A 71 4.91 4.98 -11.55
C ASP A 71 5.50 6.11 -10.72
N LEU A 72 4.62 6.80 -9.99
CA LEU A 72 4.96 7.92 -9.14
C LEU A 72 4.55 7.60 -7.72
N GLU A 73 5.49 7.68 -6.80
CA GLU A 73 5.29 7.47 -5.37
C GLU A 73 5.86 8.66 -4.60
N GLY A 74 5.23 9.02 -3.50
CA GLY A 74 5.82 9.96 -2.58
C GLY A 74 5.19 9.91 -1.20
N ALA A 75 5.89 10.49 -0.25
CA ALA A 75 5.38 10.72 1.09
C ALA A 75 5.87 12.05 1.63
N PHE A 76 5.08 12.62 2.53
CA PHE A 76 5.38 13.85 3.22
C PHE A 76 4.95 13.73 4.67
N ASN A 77 5.88 13.99 5.59
CA ASN A 77 5.67 13.99 7.03
C ASN A 77 5.70 15.41 7.55
N LEU A 78 4.68 15.75 8.33
CA LEU A 78 4.46 17.07 8.89
C LEU A 78 4.29 16.95 10.42
N PRO A 79 5.28 17.41 11.21
CA PRO A 79 5.11 17.60 12.64
C PRO A 79 4.08 18.71 12.90
N LEU A 80 3.13 18.44 13.78
CA LEU A 80 2.05 19.36 14.17
C LEU A 80 2.26 19.78 15.64
N GLY A 81 3.35 20.53 15.86
CA GLY A 81 3.84 20.84 17.21
C GLY A 81 4.42 19.60 17.91
N ASP A 82 4.48 19.65 19.24
CA ASP A 82 5.15 18.60 20.04
C ASP A 82 4.27 17.37 20.32
N LYS A 83 2.97 17.43 19.95
CA LYS A 83 1.95 16.47 20.38
C LYS A 83 1.27 15.73 19.24
N ALA A 84 1.57 16.05 17.99
CA ALA A 84 0.96 15.40 16.86
C ALA A 84 1.88 15.40 15.65
N ALA A 85 1.71 14.42 14.77
CA ALA A 85 2.36 14.37 13.48
C ALA A 85 1.42 13.76 12.45
N LEU A 86 1.41 14.33 11.25
CA LEU A 86 0.64 13.84 10.11
C LEU A 86 1.59 13.36 9.03
N ARG A 87 1.34 12.17 8.48
CA ARG A 87 2.01 11.66 7.30
C ARG A 87 1.01 11.43 6.18
N LEU A 88 1.29 11.99 5.02
CA LEU A 88 0.54 11.75 3.78
C LEU A 88 1.44 10.97 2.84
N ALA A 89 0.95 9.89 2.27
CA ALA A 89 1.68 9.09 1.31
C ALA A 89 0.76 8.65 0.18
N GLY A 90 1.29 8.56 -1.03
CA GLY A 90 0.49 8.13 -2.17
C GLY A 90 1.33 7.52 -3.27
N ARG A 91 0.65 6.76 -4.12
CA ARG A 91 1.26 6.12 -5.28
C ARG A 91 0.25 6.00 -6.42
N VAL A 92 0.67 6.43 -7.60
CA VAL A 92 -0.06 6.25 -8.85
C VAL A 92 0.78 5.41 -9.79
N THR A 93 0.20 4.34 -10.32
CA THR A 93 0.88 3.43 -11.25
C THR A 93 0.01 3.19 -12.47
N GLU A 94 0.54 3.50 -13.65
CA GLU A 94 -0.07 3.26 -14.95
C GLU A 94 0.86 2.41 -15.81
N ARG A 95 0.35 1.36 -16.45
CA ARG A 95 1.12 0.53 -17.40
C ARG A 95 0.19 -0.11 -18.42
N ASP A 96 0.60 -0.12 -19.69
CA ASP A 96 -0.10 -0.83 -20.74
C ASP A 96 -0.14 -2.34 -20.48
N GLY A 97 -1.23 -2.97 -20.95
CA GLY A 97 -1.34 -4.42 -21.01
C GLY A 97 -0.30 -5.04 -21.94
N TYR A 98 0.39 -6.07 -21.47
CA TYR A 98 1.42 -6.77 -22.24
C TYR A 98 0.87 -7.97 -23.02
N PHE A 99 -0.34 -8.43 -22.71
CA PHE A 99 -0.97 -9.52 -23.45
C PHE A 99 -1.87 -8.96 -24.54
N ARG A 100 -1.68 -9.39 -25.79
CA ARG A 100 -2.52 -8.99 -26.92
C ARG A 100 -3.35 -10.18 -27.41
N SER A 101 -4.68 -10.01 -27.41
CA SER A 101 -5.58 -10.99 -28.00
C SER A 101 -5.45 -11.02 -29.52
N VAL A 102 -5.18 -12.18 -30.09
CA VAL A 102 -5.17 -12.39 -31.55
C VAL A 102 -6.57 -12.32 -32.17
N ALA A 103 -7.62 -12.60 -31.39
CA ALA A 103 -9.01 -12.62 -31.85
C ALA A 103 -9.65 -11.23 -31.87
N THR A 104 -9.32 -10.36 -30.90
CA THR A 104 -9.94 -9.03 -30.74
C THR A 104 -8.97 -7.87 -30.93
N GLY A 105 -7.66 -8.14 -31.01
CA GLY A 105 -6.61 -7.11 -31.13
C GLY A 105 -6.36 -6.30 -29.85
N GLN A 106 -7.22 -6.44 -28.82
CA GLN A 106 -7.16 -5.71 -27.56
C GLN A 106 -6.03 -6.18 -26.65
N ARG A 107 -5.56 -5.27 -25.78
CA ARG A 107 -4.55 -5.54 -24.75
C ARG A 107 -5.22 -5.84 -23.40
N SER A 108 -4.65 -6.78 -22.64
CA SER A 108 -5.09 -7.18 -21.30
C SER A 108 -3.91 -7.11 -20.31
N TYR A 109 -4.21 -7.10 -19.01
CA TYR A 109 -3.24 -6.98 -17.90
C TYR A 109 -2.56 -5.60 -17.82
N ASP A 110 -3.29 -4.54 -18.17
CA ASP A 110 -2.93 -3.16 -17.83
C ASP A 110 -3.02 -2.95 -16.31
N ILE A 111 -2.31 -1.92 -15.84
CA ILE A 111 -2.36 -1.46 -14.46
C ILE A 111 -2.79 -0.01 -14.49
N ASN A 112 -3.79 0.35 -13.70
CA ASN A 112 -4.14 1.73 -13.38
C ASN A 112 -4.61 1.80 -11.94
N ASN A 113 -3.68 2.15 -11.05
CA ASN A 113 -3.93 2.17 -9.62
C ASN A 113 -3.60 3.54 -9.04
N GLN A 114 -4.49 4.03 -8.18
CA GLN A 114 -4.31 5.24 -7.39
C GLN A 114 -4.50 4.91 -5.93
N ASN A 115 -3.49 5.22 -5.13
CA ASN A 115 -3.47 4.92 -3.71
C ASN A 115 -3.09 6.16 -2.93
N LEU A 116 -3.84 6.42 -1.86
CA LEU A 116 -3.59 7.52 -0.94
C LEU A 116 -3.73 7.00 0.50
N ARG A 117 -2.82 7.41 1.36
CA ARG A 117 -2.84 7.13 2.79
C ARG A 117 -2.57 8.39 3.59
N ALA A 118 -3.40 8.62 4.60
CA ALA A 118 -3.19 9.61 5.63
C ALA A 118 -3.05 8.90 6.99
N SER A 119 -1.97 9.22 7.71
CA SER A 119 -1.68 8.68 9.04
C SER A 119 -1.51 9.84 10.01
N LEU A 120 -2.28 9.86 11.09
CA LEU A 120 -2.17 10.84 12.16
C LEU A 120 -1.72 10.14 13.45
N ARG A 121 -0.61 10.60 14.01
CA ARG A 121 -0.18 10.27 15.37
C ARG A 121 -0.55 11.44 16.29
N TRP A 122 -1.17 11.13 17.41
CA TRP A 122 -1.52 12.10 18.44
C TRP A 122 -1.10 11.60 19.82
N THR A 123 -0.24 12.38 20.47
CA THR A 123 0.37 12.14 21.79
C THR A 123 0.11 13.34 22.70
N PRO A 124 -1.11 13.49 23.25
CA PRO A 124 -1.46 14.64 24.09
C PRO A 124 -0.66 14.72 25.39
N ASN A 125 -0.14 13.58 25.87
CA ASN A 125 0.69 13.39 27.07
C ASN A 125 1.54 12.11 26.94
N ASP A 126 2.40 11.84 27.94
CA ASP A 126 3.37 10.74 27.90
C ASP A 126 2.77 9.34 28.06
N VAL A 127 1.49 9.23 28.44
CA VAL A 127 0.83 7.94 28.74
C VAL A 127 -0.14 7.51 27.65
N PHE A 128 -0.48 8.40 26.71
CA PHE A 128 -1.45 8.12 25.66
C PHE A 128 -0.92 8.48 24.29
N THR A 129 -0.90 7.48 23.41
CA THR A 129 -0.61 7.64 21.98
C THR A 129 -1.74 7.02 21.17
N SER A 130 -2.30 7.78 20.24
CA SER A 130 -3.25 7.29 19.25
C SER A 130 -2.65 7.42 17.85
N THR A 131 -2.75 6.35 17.07
CA THR A 131 -2.41 6.36 15.64
C THR A 131 -3.66 6.02 14.85
N THR A 132 -4.07 6.92 13.97
CA THR A 132 -5.23 6.75 13.09
C THR A 132 -4.76 6.75 11.65
N ILE A 133 -5.19 5.75 10.87
CA ILE A 133 -4.81 5.60 9.46
C ILE A 133 -6.09 5.55 8.62
N ALA A 134 -6.14 6.36 7.57
CA ALA A 134 -7.16 6.33 6.55
C ALA A 134 -6.52 6.07 5.19
N THR A 135 -7.07 5.12 4.43
CA THR A 135 -6.59 4.74 3.10
C THR A 135 -7.69 4.86 2.07
N TRP A 136 -7.35 5.40 0.91
CA TRP A 136 -8.18 5.40 -0.28
C TRP A 136 -7.43 4.69 -1.41
N LEU A 137 -8.15 3.85 -2.13
CA LEU A 137 -7.62 2.97 -3.16
C LEU A 137 -8.64 2.90 -4.30
N GLU A 138 -8.18 3.23 -5.49
CA GLU A 138 -8.91 3.04 -6.74
C GLU A 138 -8.02 2.22 -7.70
N ALA A 139 -8.62 1.20 -8.31
CA ALA A 139 -7.95 0.27 -9.18
C ALA A 139 -8.83 -0.03 -10.38
N ASP A 140 -8.41 0.44 -11.55
CA ASP A 140 -9.09 0.28 -12.83
C ASP A 140 -8.24 -0.56 -13.78
N GLU A 141 -8.21 -1.87 -13.58
CA GLU A 141 -7.37 -2.79 -14.35
C GLU A 141 -8.24 -3.64 -15.29
N ALA A 142 -7.84 -3.84 -16.55
CA ALA A 142 -8.39 -4.90 -17.38
C ALA A 142 -7.66 -6.21 -17.06
N GLY A 143 -8.33 -7.10 -16.34
CA GLY A 143 -7.83 -8.44 -16.05
C GLY A 143 -7.82 -9.36 -17.29
N SER A 144 -8.05 -10.65 -17.06
CA SER A 144 -8.21 -11.65 -18.15
C SER A 144 -9.42 -11.36 -19.05
N MET A 145 -10.42 -10.63 -18.54
CA MET A 145 -11.59 -10.18 -19.32
C MET A 145 -11.39 -8.74 -19.79
N LEU A 146 -11.60 -8.56 -21.09
CA LEU A 146 -11.49 -7.30 -21.81
C LEU A 146 -12.48 -6.27 -21.24
N LYS A 147 -12.03 -5.03 -20.99
CA LYS A 147 -12.93 -3.92 -20.66
C LYS A 147 -13.90 -3.71 -21.85
N PRO A 148 -15.24 -3.69 -21.63
CA PRO A 148 -16.17 -3.31 -22.69
C PRO A 148 -15.93 -1.84 -23.07
N THR A 149 -15.87 -1.60 -24.37
CA THR A 149 -15.74 -0.27 -25.01
C THR A 149 -16.99 0.57 -24.84
#